data_AF-A0A0U2ZGR0-F1
#
_entry.id   AF-A0A0U2ZGR0-F1
#
_cell.length_a   1.000
_cell.length_b   1.000
_cell.length_c   1.000
_cell.angle_alpha   90.00
_cell.angle_beta   90.00
_cell.angle_gamma   90.00
#
_symmetry.space_group_name_H-M   'P 1'
#
loop_
_entity.id
_entity.type
_entity.pdbx_description
1 polymer ?
#
loop_
_entity_poly.entity_id
_entity_poly.type
_entity_poly.pdbx_seq_one_letter_code
_entity_poly.pdbx_strand_id
1 'polypeptide(L)'
;MKAKYIPVLLWALCILVATNNYNFTALLANDIDFNIRLFPNLSDLFITSDIHLDSKLYVFQKTGHALSFGILYLLMNQALKERHVAFVLCSMFAFFTEFLQLFFERSGRLADVLIDIAGIYVAYRVSLYVKAQGGIVPAFSHATQTISNVLKDDKTH
;
A
#
# COMPACT_ATOMS: atom_id res chain seq x y z
N MET A 1 14.17 -7.75 19.74
CA MET A 1 13.09 -6.89 19.21
C MET A 1 11.81 -7.12 20.00
N LYS A 2 10.99 -6.10 20.28
CA LYS A 2 9.68 -6.33 20.91
C LYS A 2 8.79 -7.11 19.92
N ALA A 3 8.08 -8.14 20.36
CA ALA A 3 7.29 -9.03 19.50
C ALA A 3 6.28 -8.29 18.58
N LYS A 4 5.80 -7.12 19.02
CA LYS A 4 4.90 -6.25 18.25
C LYS A 4 5.46 -5.73 16.91
N TYR A 5 6.78 -5.77 16.68
CA TYR A 5 7.39 -5.34 15.41
C TYR A 5 7.54 -6.48 14.40
N ILE A 6 7.39 -7.74 14.83
CA ILE A 6 7.53 -8.90 13.95
C ILE A 6 6.55 -8.83 12.76
N PRO A 7 5.25 -8.54 12.95
CA PRO A 7 4.32 -8.45 11.83
C PRO A 7 4.69 -7.34 10.84
N VAL A 8 5.19 -6.21 11.35
CA VAL A 8 5.62 -5.07 10.52
C VAL A 8 6.80 -5.46 9.63
N LEU A 9 7.81 -6.13 10.20
CA LEU A 9 9.00 -6.54 9.47
C LEU A 9 8.69 -7.64 8.45
N LEU A 10 7.87 -8.63 8.82
CA LEU A 10 7.43 -9.68 7.91
C LEU A 10 6.66 -9.08 6.72
N TRP A 11 5.72 -8.16 6.99
CA TRP A 11 4.95 -7.53 5.94
C TRP A 11 5.81 -6.63 5.03
N ALA A 12 6.74 -5.87 5.61
CA ALA A 12 7.71 -5.08 4.85
C ALA A 12 8.58 -5.96 3.95
N LEU A 13 9.00 -7.14 4.43
CA LEU A 13 9.73 -8.11 3.62
C LEU A 13 8.87 -8.65 2.47
N CYS A 14 7.59 -8.98 2.73
CA CYS A 14 6.66 -9.39 1.68
C CYS A 14 6.51 -8.32 0.60
N ILE A 15 6.41 -7.04 1.00
CA ILE A 15 6.39 -5.91 0.05
C ILE A 15 7.66 -5.92 -0.78
N LEU A 16 8.85 -5.94 -0.17
CA LEU A 16 10.12 -5.91 -0.90
C LEU A 16 10.24 -7.05 -1.92
N VAL A 17 9.86 -8.27 -1.53
CA VAL A 17 9.88 -9.43 -2.45
C VAL A 17 8.89 -9.24 -3.59
N ALA A 18 7.67 -8.80 -3.30
CA ALA A 18 6.63 -8.62 -4.30
C ALA A 18 6.93 -7.48 -5.28
N THR A 19 7.55 -6.38 -4.81
CA THR A 19 7.82 -5.19 -5.62
C THR A 19 9.06 -5.33 -6.47
N ASN A 20 10.09 -6.02 -5.95
CA ASN A 20 11.36 -6.20 -6.65
C ASN A 20 11.35 -7.43 -7.59
N ASN A 21 10.31 -8.27 -7.57
CA ASN A 21 10.20 -9.36 -8.54
C ASN A 21 10.05 -8.79 -9.95
N TYR A 22 10.85 -9.31 -10.87
CA TYR A 22 10.93 -8.89 -12.26
C TYR A 22 9.56 -8.86 -12.97
N ASN A 23 8.65 -9.79 -12.66
CA ASN A 23 7.36 -9.86 -13.31
C ASN A 23 6.24 -10.26 -12.34
N PHE A 24 5.19 -9.45 -12.29
CA PHE A 24 4.02 -9.72 -11.46
C PHE A 24 3.32 -11.03 -11.85
N THR A 25 3.26 -11.34 -13.15
CA THR A 25 2.70 -12.59 -13.67
C THR A 25 3.60 -13.79 -13.34
N ALA A 26 4.92 -13.59 -13.33
CA ALA A 26 5.89 -14.62 -12.93
C ALA A 26 5.77 -14.91 -11.43
N LEU A 27 5.64 -13.88 -10.59
CA LEU A 27 5.36 -14.03 -9.16
C LEU A 27 4.08 -14.86 -8.93
N LEU A 28 3.02 -14.60 -9.69
CA LEU A 28 1.76 -15.36 -9.62
C LEU A 28 1.91 -16.81 -10.08
N ALA A 29 2.88 -17.08 -10.96
CA ALA A 29 3.28 -18.40 -11.43
C ALA A 29 4.36 -19.08 -10.57
N ASN A 30 4.73 -18.51 -9.41
CA ASN A 30 5.81 -18.94 -8.52
C ASN A 30 7.24 -18.87 -9.10
N ASP A 31 7.43 -18.05 -10.13
CA ASP A 31 8.75 -17.79 -10.70
C ASP A 31 9.29 -16.47 -10.13
N ILE A 32 10.34 -16.59 -9.31
CA ILE A 32 10.96 -15.48 -8.60
C ILE A 32 12.31 -15.21 -9.25
N ASP A 33 12.33 -14.18 -10.10
CA ASP A 33 13.55 -13.71 -10.76
C ASP A 33 13.88 -12.29 -10.31
N PHE A 34 15.17 -12.06 -10.04
CA PHE A 34 15.73 -10.80 -9.58
C PHE A 34 16.93 -10.43 -10.46
N ASN A 35 16.72 -9.48 -11.37
CA ASN A 35 17.78 -8.97 -12.23
C ASN A 35 18.34 -7.68 -11.62
N ILE A 36 19.59 -7.71 -11.13
CA ILE A 36 20.20 -6.56 -10.46
C ILE A 36 21.09 -5.78 -11.43
N ARG A 37 20.78 -4.50 -11.60
CA ARG A 37 21.59 -3.52 -12.32
C ARG A 37 22.22 -2.53 -11.34
N LEU A 38 23.55 -2.44 -11.33
CA LEU A 38 24.29 -1.53 -10.43
C LEU A 38 24.17 -0.05 -10.82
N PHE A 39 23.87 0.26 -12.09
CA PHE A 39 23.77 1.62 -12.61
C PHE A 39 22.39 1.85 -13.26
N PRO A 40 21.32 2.02 -12.46
CA PRO A 40 20.02 2.37 -13.00
C PRO A 40 19.99 3.83 -13.49
N ASN A 41 19.10 4.12 -14.43
CA ASN A 41 18.84 5.49 -14.83
C ASN A 41 17.85 6.14 -13.86
N LEU A 42 18.30 7.10 -13.06
CA LEU A 42 17.45 7.77 -12.07
C LEU A 42 16.37 8.66 -12.70
N SER A 43 16.53 9.07 -13.96
CA SER A 43 15.48 9.83 -14.66
C SER A 43 14.18 9.03 -14.81
N ASP A 44 14.29 7.70 -14.76
CA ASP A 44 13.16 6.79 -14.86
C ASP A 44 12.15 7.02 -13.73
N LEU A 45 12.59 7.51 -12.57
CA LEU A 45 11.70 7.84 -11.45
C LEU A 45 10.69 8.93 -11.81
N PHE A 46 10.99 9.82 -12.76
CA PHE A 46 10.13 10.94 -13.15
C PHE A 46 9.27 10.67 -14.37
N ILE A 47 9.35 9.47 -14.95
CA ILE A 47 8.52 9.09 -16.10
C ILE A 47 7.07 8.94 -15.64
N THR A 48 6.16 9.60 -16.37
CA THR A 48 4.70 9.51 -16.14
C THR A 48 3.95 9.06 -17.38
N SER A 49 4.65 8.82 -18.50
CA SER A 49 4.07 8.50 -19.80
C SER A 49 3.62 7.04 -19.94
N ASP A 50 4.01 6.17 -19.01
CA ASP A 50 3.70 4.73 -18.97
C ASP A 50 2.53 4.40 -18.02
N ILE A 51 1.76 5.42 -17.63
CA ILE A 51 0.55 5.25 -16.83
C ILE A 51 -0.57 4.69 -17.71
N HIS A 52 -0.84 3.39 -17.58
CA HIS A 52 -1.84 2.67 -18.36
C HIS A 52 -3.11 2.37 -17.55
N LEU A 53 -3.88 3.41 -17.24
CA LEU A 53 -5.14 3.28 -16.46
C LEU A 53 -6.23 2.47 -17.19
N ASP A 54 -6.14 2.33 -18.51
CA ASP A 54 -7.08 1.51 -19.29
C ASP A 54 -6.85 0.01 -19.10
N SER A 55 -5.67 -0.40 -18.61
CA SER A 55 -5.37 -1.79 -18.35
C SER A 55 -5.89 -2.23 -16.99
N LYS A 56 -6.85 -3.16 -16.98
CA LYS A 56 -7.39 -3.75 -15.75
C LYS A 56 -6.30 -4.38 -14.86
N LEU A 57 -5.29 -4.98 -15.47
CA LEU A 57 -4.17 -5.61 -14.75
C LEU A 57 -3.28 -4.56 -14.09
N TYR A 58 -3.00 -3.45 -14.80
CA TYR A 58 -2.25 -2.32 -14.24
C TYR A 58 -2.98 -1.72 -13.04
N VAL A 59 -4.28 -1.43 -13.18
CA VAL A 59 -5.10 -0.88 -12.09
C VAL A 59 -5.14 -1.83 -10.89
N PHE A 60 -5.33 -3.13 -11.12
CA PHE A 60 -5.31 -4.13 -10.06
C PHE A 60 -3.97 -4.16 -9.32
N GLN A 61 -2.85 -4.15 -10.06
CA GLN A 61 -1.52 -4.14 -9.49
C GLN A 61 -1.27 -2.89 -8.63
N LYS A 62 -1.59 -1.69 -9.13
CA LYS A 62 -1.42 -0.42 -8.39
C LYS A 62 -2.34 -0.34 -7.17
N THR A 63 -3.56 -0.87 -7.28
CA THR A 63 -4.48 -0.94 -6.14
C THR A 63 -3.95 -1.88 -5.06
N GLY A 64 -3.45 -3.06 -5.46
CA GLY A 64 -2.82 -4.01 -4.54
C GLY A 64 -1.58 -3.44 -3.85
N HIS A 65 -0.78 -2.65 -4.58
CA HIS A 65 0.37 -1.93 -4.07
C HIS A 65 -0.04 -0.91 -3.00
N ALA A 66 -0.97 -0.01 -3.32
CA ALA A 66 -1.52 0.96 -2.38
C ALA A 66 -2.12 0.31 -1.11
N LEU A 67 -2.88 -0.78 -1.28
CA LEU A 67 -3.45 -1.54 -0.16
C LEU A 67 -2.37 -2.17 0.71
N SER A 68 -1.30 -2.69 0.11
CA SER A 68 -0.19 -3.31 0.85
C SER A 68 0.51 -2.30 1.75
N PHE A 69 0.74 -1.07 1.26
CA PHE A 69 1.28 0.02 2.08
C PHE A 69 0.28 0.53 3.13
N GLY A 70 -1.02 0.54 2.82
CA GLY A 70 -2.07 0.79 3.81
C GLY A 70 -2.05 -0.20 4.97
N ILE A 71 -1.90 -1.50 4.69
CA ILE A 71 -1.76 -2.56 5.70
C ILE A 71 -0.48 -2.34 6.52
N LEU A 72 0.65 -2.03 5.86
CA LEU A 72 1.91 -1.73 6.54
C LEU A 72 1.74 -0.60 7.55
N TYR A 73 1.04 0.48 7.16
CA TYR A 73 0.75 1.60 8.06
C TYR A 73 -0.08 1.16 9.26
N LEU A 74 -1.12 0.34 9.09
CA LEU A 74 -1.94 -0.12 10.21
C LEU A 74 -1.12 -0.94 11.22
N LEU A 75 -0.29 -1.86 10.73
CA LEU A 75 0.62 -2.66 11.55
C LEU A 75 1.64 -1.78 12.28
N MET A 76 2.24 -0.83 11.56
CA MET A 76 3.23 0.09 12.12
C MET A 76 2.60 1.00 13.19
N ASN A 77 1.42 1.55 12.91
CA ASN A 77 0.68 2.40 13.83
C ASN A 77 0.28 1.64 15.11
N GLN A 78 -0.12 0.37 15.00
CA GLN A 78 -0.39 -0.48 16.15
C GLN A 78 0.88 -0.75 16.98
N ALA A 79 2.03 -0.92 16.32
CA ALA A 79 3.31 -1.17 16.98
C ALA A 79 3.88 0.08 17.68
N LEU A 80 3.86 1.24 17.03
CA LEU A 80 4.44 2.49 17.54
C LEU A 80 3.50 3.27 18.45
N LYS A 81 2.17 3.15 18.25
CA LYS A 81 1.13 3.98 18.88
C LYS A 81 1.23 5.49 18.56
N GLU A 82 2.18 5.88 17.71
CA GLU A 82 2.41 7.24 17.23
C GLU A 82 2.11 7.33 15.73
N ARG A 83 0.96 7.89 15.39
CA ARG A 83 0.43 7.88 14.01
C ARG A 83 1.29 8.67 13.04
N HIS A 84 1.77 9.85 13.46
CA HIS A 84 2.58 10.72 12.61
C HIS A 84 3.90 10.04 12.27
N VAL A 85 4.53 9.39 13.25
CA VAL A 85 5.76 8.63 13.03
C VAL A 85 5.51 7.43 12.12
N ALA A 86 4.43 6.67 12.33
CA ALA A 86 4.06 5.56 11.46
C ALA A 86 3.80 6.01 10.02
N PHE A 87 3.10 7.13 9.82
CA PHE A 87 2.83 7.70 8.51
C PHE A 87 4.15 8.06 7.80
N VAL A 88 5.02 8.85 8.44
CA VAL A 88 6.30 9.27 7.87
C VAL A 88 7.18 8.07 7.53
N LEU A 89 7.31 7.10 8.43
CA LEU A 89 8.13 5.91 8.18
C LEU A 89 7.59 5.06 7.01
N CYS A 90 6.27 4.88 6.91
CA CYS A 90 5.68 4.16 5.79
C CYS A 90 5.84 4.91 4.47
N SER A 91 5.71 6.25 4.46
CA SER A 91 5.95 7.05 3.25
C SER A 91 7.42 7.03 2.81
N MET A 92 8.36 7.10 3.76
CA MET A 92 9.78 6.94 3.47
C MET A 92 10.09 5.54 2.92
N PHE A 93 9.43 4.52 3.46
CA PHE A 93 9.58 3.15 2.97
C PHE A 93 9.02 2.99 1.55
N ALA A 94 7.87 3.57 1.23
CA ALA A 94 7.31 3.57 -0.13
C ALA A 94 8.23 4.25 -1.16
N PHE A 95 8.79 5.40 -0.80
CA PHE A 95 9.80 6.05 -1.64
C PHE A 95 11.04 5.16 -1.83
N PHE A 96 11.51 4.53 -0.74
CA PHE A 96 12.67 3.65 -0.78
C PHE A 96 12.43 2.41 -1.66
N THR A 97 11.24 1.81 -1.62
CA THR A 97 10.91 0.64 -2.46
C THR A 97 10.89 0.99 -3.95
N GLU A 98 10.35 2.16 -4.32
CA GLU A 98 10.34 2.63 -5.72
C GLU A 98 11.75 2.97 -6.20
N PHE A 99 12.57 3.58 -5.34
CA PHE A 99 13.98 3.82 -5.63
C PHE A 99 14.75 2.50 -5.80
N LEU A 100 14.50 1.53 -4.93
CA LEU A 100 15.15 0.22 -4.96
C LEU A 100 14.77 -0.57 -6.21
N GLN A 101 13.52 -0.49 -6.65
CA GLN A 101 13.02 -1.16 -7.86
C GLN A 101 13.84 -0.83 -9.11
N LEU A 102 14.38 0.39 -9.23
CA LEU A 102 15.26 0.77 -10.35
C LEU A 102 16.49 -0.15 -10.46
N PHE A 103 17.04 -0.59 -9.33
CA PHE A 103 18.16 -1.53 -9.30
C PHE A 103 17.75 -2.95 -9.69
N PHE A 104 16.46 -3.30 -9.62
CA PHE A 104 15.93 -4.62 -9.99
C PHE A 104 15.40 -4.66 -11.44
N GLU A 105 15.82 -3.70 -12.28
CA GLU A 105 15.33 -3.52 -13.66
C GLU A 105 13.80 -3.38 -13.75
N ARG A 106 13.19 -2.89 -12.66
CA ARG A 106 11.76 -2.57 -12.59
C ARG A 106 11.54 -1.08 -12.85
N SER A 107 10.34 -0.79 -13.35
CA SER A 107 9.87 0.58 -13.56
C SER A 107 9.51 1.23 -12.22
N GLY A 108 10.52 1.66 -11.46
CA GLY A 108 10.30 2.49 -10.27
C GLY A 108 9.83 3.88 -10.68
N ARG A 109 8.67 4.34 -10.21
CA ARG A 109 8.06 5.63 -10.59
C ARG A 109 7.66 6.45 -9.37
N LEU A 110 7.88 7.77 -9.43
CA LEU A 110 7.38 8.69 -8.42
C LEU A 110 5.84 8.71 -8.37
N ALA A 111 5.18 8.44 -9.51
CA ALA A 111 3.73 8.26 -9.55
C ALA A 111 3.26 7.11 -8.64
N ASP A 112 4.06 6.04 -8.52
CA ASP A 112 3.73 4.89 -7.67
C ASP A 112 3.90 5.22 -6.20
N VAL A 113 4.94 5.99 -5.85
CA VAL A 113 5.10 6.55 -4.50
C VAL A 113 3.85 7.35 -4.08
N LEU A 114 3.27 8.14 -4.99
CA LEU A 114 2.05 8.90 -4.71
C LEU A 114 0.84 7.99 -4.48
N ILE A 115 0.71 6.92 -5.27
CA ILE A 115 -0.34 5.90 -5.11
C ILE A 115 -0.21 5.20 -3.74
N ASP A 116 1.00 4.86 -3.33
CA ASP A 116 1.26 4.25 -2.03
C ASP A 116 0.97 5.18 -0.87
N ILE A 117 1.41 6.44 -0.98
CA ILE A 117 1.09 7.47 0.01
C ILE A 117 -0.44 7.67 0.09
N ALA A 118 -1.16 7.60 -1.02
CA ALA A 118 -2.62 7.65 -1.00
C ALA A 118 -3.22 6.45 -0.23
N GLY A 119 -2.70 5.24 -0.44
CA GLY A 119 -3.08 4.04 0.33
C GLY A 119 -2.82 4.18 1.83
N ILE A 120 -1.63 4.68 2.21
CA ILE A 120 -1.26 5.00 3.59
C ILE A 120 -2.20 6.04 4.19
N TYR A 121 -2.51 7.10 3.43
CA TYR A 121 -3.40 8.17 3.87
C TYR A 121 -4.83 7.69 4.10
N VAL A 122 -5.37 6.85 3.21
CA VAL A 122 -6.67 6.21 3.41
C VAL A 122 -6.66 5.38 4.69
N ALA A 123 -5.64 4.55 4.90
CA ALA A 123 -5.50 3.76 6.13
C ALA A 123 -5.36 4.64 7.39
N TYR A 124 -4.65 5.76 7.30
CA TYR A 124 -4.57 6.78 8.34
C TYR A 124 -5.95 7.32 8.70
N ARG A 125 -6.74 7.76 7.71
CA ARG A 125 -8.10 8.29 7.91
C ARG A 125 -9.04 7.25 8.51
N VAL A 126 -8.99 6.01 8.03
CA VAL A 126 -9.75 4.90 8.60
C VAL A 126 -9.36 4.67 10.06
N SER A 127 -8.07 4.71 10.39
CA SER A 127 -7.60 4.55 11.78
C SER A 127 -8.08 5.66 12.72
N LEU A 128 -8.27 6.88 12.21
CA LEU A 128 -8.87 7.98 12.96
C LEU A 128 -10.36 7.74 13.19
N TYR A 129 -11.09 7.38 12.13
CA TYR A 129 -12.52 7.09 12.22
C TYR A 129 -12.81 5.97 13.21
N VAL A 130 -12.06 4.86 13.13
CA VAL A 130 -12.20 3.73 14.05
C VAL A 130 -11.94 4.13 15.50
N LYS A 131 -10.94 4.97 15.77
CA LYS A 131 -10.70 5.46 17.13
C LYS A 131 -11.79 6.41 17.61
N ALA A 132 -12.30 7.29 16.73
CA ALA A 132 -13.38 8.21 17.06
C ALA A 132 -14.66 7.47 17.46
N GLN A 133 -14.93 6.33 16.84
CA GLN A 133 -16.07 5.46 17.18
C GLN A 133 -15.83 4.57 18.41
N GLY A 134 -14.66 4.66 19.07
CA GLY A 134 -14.35 3.85 20.26
C GLY A 134 -13.87 2.43 19.97
N GLY A 135 -13.57 2.08 18.72
CA GLY A 135 -13.00 0.79 18.32
C GLY A 135 -13.54 0.24 17.01
N ILE A 136 -13.04 -0.93 16.60
CA ILE A 136 -13.42 -1.57 15.34
C ILE A 136 -14.88 -2.04 15.35
N VAL A 137 -15.33 -2.63 16.46
CA VAL A 137 -16.70 -3.19 16.58
C VAL A 137 -17.77 -2.10 16.47
N PRO A 138 -17.70 -0.97 17.22
CA PRO A 138 -18.66 0.11 17.04
C PRO A 138 -18.59 0.77 15.67
N ALA A 139 -17.38 0.98 15.12
CA ALA A 139 -17.20 1.59 13.80
C ALA A 139 -17.85 0.77 12.69
N PHE A 140 -17.70 -0.56 12.74
CA PHE A 140 -18.32 -1.48 11.80
C PHE A 140 -19.85 -1.48 11.94
N SER A 141 -20.36 -1.55 13.18
CA SER A 141 -21.81 -1.49 13.44
C SER A 141 -22.44 -0.20 12.91
N HIS A 142 -21.78 0.95 13.10
CA HIS A 142 -22.27 2.21 12.56
C HIS A 142 -22.27 2.21 11.03
N ALA A 143 -21.18 1.72 10.40
CA ALA A 143 -21.09 1.65 8.95
C ALA A 143 -22.16 0.75 8.33
N THR A 144 -22.42 -0.43 8.90
CA THR A 144 -23.47 -1.34 8.41
C THR A 144 -24.86 -0.75 8.58
N GLN A 145 -25.12 -0.05 9.70
CA GLN A 145 -26.38 0.68 9.90
C GLN A 145 -26.57 1.80 8.87
N THR A 146 -25.56 2.63 8.63
CA THR A 146 -25.63 3.69 7.62
C THR A 146 -25.90 3.13 6.22
N ILE A 147 -25.17 2.09 5.81
CA ILE A 147 -25.37 1.45 4.49
C ILE A 147 -26.77 0.83 4.40
N SER A 148 -27.23 0.15 5.47
CA SER A 148 -28.57 -0.43 5.49
C SER A 148 -29.67 0.63 5.40
N ASN A 149 -29.48 1.82 5.98
CA ASN A 149 -30.46 2.90 5.90
C ASN A 149 -30.50 3.51 4.51
N VAL A 150 -29.33 3.76 3.89
CA VAL A 150 -29.25 4.24 2.49
C VAL A 150 -29.91 3.25 1.53
N LEU A 151 -29.63 1.95 1.67
CA LEU A 151 -30.26 0.91 0.84
C LEU A 151 -31.77 0.75 1.06
N LYS A 152 -32.30 1.22 2.19
CA LYS A 152 -33.74 1.21 2.46
C LYS A 152 -34.41 2.45 1.87
N ASP A 153 -33.79 3.62 1.98
CA ASP A 153 -34.29 4.86 1.37
C ASP A 153 -34.34 4.77 -0.17
N ASP A 154 -33.38 4.09 -0.78
CA ASP A 154 -33.34 3.85 -2.24
C ASP A 154 -34.41 2.86 -2.74
N LYS A 155 -35.02 2.08 -1.83
CA LYS A 155 -36.14 1.15 -2.15
C LYS A 155 -37.53 1.75 -1.94
N THR A 156 -37.60 2.98 -1.41
CA THR A 156 -38.85 3.69 -1.14
C THR A 156 -39.20 4.75 -2.20
N HIS A 157 -38.43 4.80 -3.29
CA HIS A 157 -38.73 5.55 -4.52
C HIS A 157 -38.99 4.59 -5.69
#